data_AF-A0A538J7V5-F1
#
_entry.id   AF-A0A538J7V5-F1
#
_cell.length_a   1.000
_cell.length_b   1.000
_cell.length_c   1.000
_cell.angle_alpha   90.00
_cell.angle_beta   90.00
_cell.angle_gamma   90.00
#
_symmetry.space_group_name_H-M   'P 1'
#
loop_
_entity.id
_entity.type
_entity.pdbx_description
1 polymer ?
#
loop_
_entity_poly.entity_id
_entity_poly.type
_entity_poly.pdbx_seq_one_letter_code
_entity_poly.pdbx_strand_id
1 'polypeptide(L)' 'MRRRFLGLLGFATGVAVGTVLYRRSGRARRERVDLYFDDGSMVSLGDGTPGAERLLPVARQALSAARR' A
#
# COMPACT_ATOMS: atom_id res chain seq x y z
N MET A 1 -11.21 -33.45 22.88
CA MET A 1 -11.59 -32.02 22.79
C MET A 1 -10.39 -31.07 22.68
N ARG A 2 -9.43 -31.05 23.63
CA ARG A 2 -8.26 -30.12 23.64
C ARG A 2 -7.44 -30.06 22.35
N ARG A 3 -7.21 -31.18 21.68
CA ARG A 3 -6.38 -31.26 20.46
C ARG A 3 -7.01 -30.52 19.26
N ARG A 4 -8.34 -30.58 19.13
CA ARG A 4 -9.08 -29.84 18.09
C ARG A 4 -9.12 -28.34 18.38
N PHE A 5 -9.24 -27.98 19.66
CA PHE A 5 -9.22 -26.58 20.10
C PHE A 5 -7.87 -25.91 19.83
N LEU A 6 -6.76 -26.62 20.08
CA LEU A 6 -5.41 -26.15 19.74
C LEU A 6 -5.22 -25.95 18.23
N GLY A 7 -5.78 -26.86 17.41
CA GLY A 7 -5.75 -26.71 15.95
C GLY A 7 -6.53 -25.49 15.46
N LEU A 8 -7.73 -25.25 16.01
CA LEU A 8 -8.55 -24.07 15.68
C LEU A 8 -7.88 -22.76 16.12
N LEU A 9 -7.26 -22.76 17.31
CA LEU A 9 -6.58 -21.59 17.84
C LEU A 9 -5.31 -21.27 17.02
N GLY A 10 -4.54 -22.29 16.65
CA GLY A 10 -3.40 -22.13 15.73
C GLY A 10 -3.83 -21.59 14.36
N PHE A 11 -4.93 -22.12 13.79
CA PHE A 11 -5.47 -21.65 12.52
C PHE A 11 -5.95 -20.20 12.61
N ALA A 12 -6.73 -19.85 13.64
CA ALA A 12 -7.21 -18.48 13.83
C ALA A 12 -6.05 -17.48 13.99
N THR A 13 -5.00 -17.86 14.71
CA THR A 13 -3.80 -17.03 14.89
C THR A 13 -3.05 -16.88 13.57
N GLY A 14 -2.89 -17.96 12.80
CA GLY A 14 -2.25 -17.95 11.48
C GLY A 14 -2.99 -17.05 10.48
N VAL A 15 -4.33 -17.12 10.44
CA VAL A 15 -5.17 -16.27 9.58
C VAL A 15 -5.06 -14.80 10.00
N ALA A 16 -5.10 -14.50 11.30
CA ALA A 16 -4.98 -13.12 11.80
C ALA A 16 -3.62 -12.50 11.43
N VAL A 17 -2.53 -13.23 11.70
CA VAL A 17 -1.16 -12.78 11.36
C VAL A 17 -0.99 -12.65 9.86
N GLY A 18 -1.43 -13.64 9.08
CA GLY A 18 -1.39 -13.61 7.62
C GLY A 18 -2.15 -12.41 7.04
N THR A 19 -3.32 -12.09 7.59
CA THR A 19 -4.14 -10.95 7.15
C THR A 19 -3.47 -9.61 7.48
N VAL A 20 -2.87 -9.46 8.67
CA VAL A 20 -2.14 -8.24 9.05
C VAL A 20 -0.91 -8.05 8.16
N LEU A 21 -0.14 -9.10 7.92
CA LEU A 21 1.02 -9.05 7.04
C LEU A 21 0.62 -8.75 5.59
N TYR A 22 -0.43 -9.40 5.07
CA TYR A 22 -0.98 -9.13 3.74
C TYR A 22 -1.48 -7.69 3.58
N ARG A 23 -2.16 -7.14 4.60
CA ARG A 23 -2.57 -5.72 4.60
C ARG A 23 -1.40 -4.76 4.74
N ARG A 24 -0.30 -5.19 5.36
CA ARG A 24 0.93 -4.38 5.49
C ARG A 24 1.73 -4.40 4.19
N SER A 25 1.85 -5.55 3.52
CA SER A 25 2.48 -5.66 2.19
C SER A 25 1.61 -5.05 1.08
N GLY A 26 0.29 -5.09 1.22
CA GLY A 26 -0.63 -4.36 0.34
C GLY A 26 -0.56 -2.83 0.49
N ARG A 27 -0.09 -2.31 1.64
CA ARG A 27 0.30 -0.90 1.81
C ARG A 27 1.69 -0.58 1.25
N ALA A 28 2.53 -1.59 1.06
CA ALA A 28 3.70 -1.52 0.19
C ALA A 28 3.31 -1.75 -1.29
N ARG A 29 2.03 -1.49 -1.67
CA ARG A 29 1.69 -1.28 -3.08
C ARG A 29 2.57 -0.13 -3.54
N ARG A 30 3.48 -0.44 -4.47
CA ARG A 30 4.32 0.53 -5.19
C ARG A 30 3.53 1.80 -5.44
N GLU A 31 3.81 2.83 -4.64
CA GLU A 31 3.19 4.13 -4.86
C GLU A 31 3.83 4.71 -6.10
N ARG A 32 3.00 5.23 -7.01
CA ARG A 32 3.46 5.82 -8.28
C ARG A 32 2.89 7.22 -8.41
N VAL A 33 3.60 8.06 -9.13
CA VAL A 33 3.12 9.41 -9.47
C VAL A 33 2.86 9.42 -10.97
N ASP A 34 1.62 9.68 -11.35
CA ASP A 34 1.23 9.86 -12.75
C ASP A 34 1.12 11.37 -13.03
N LEU A 35 1.94 11.87 -13.94
CA LEU A 35 1.99 13.27 -14.36
C LEU A 35 1.24 13.41 -15.68
N TYR A 36 0.23 14.28 -15.69
CA TYR A 36 -0.53 14.64 -16.89
C TYR A 36 -0.10 16.04 -17.33
N PHE A 37 0.29 16.17 -18.58
CA PHE A 37 0.70 17.43 -19.18
C PHE A 37 -0.43 18.02 -20.04
N ASP A 38 -0.30 19.30 -20.36
CA ASP A 38 -1.27 20.07 -21.15
C ASP A 38 -1.33 19.63 -22.62
N ASP A 39 -0.24 19.09 -23.15
CA ASP A 39 -0.16 18.43 -24.45
C ASP A 39 -0.89 17.07 -24.50
N GLY A 40 -1.48 16.64 -23.40
CA GLY A 40 -2.17 15.35 -23.26
C GLY A 40 -1.25 14.17 -23.04
N SER A 41 0.07 14.39 -22.95
CA SER A 41 1.02 13.34 -22.61
C SER A 41 0.93 12.94 -21.13
N MET A 42 1.34 11.71 -20.84
CA MET A 42 1.34 11.16 -19.50
C MET A 42 2.68 10.49 -19.19
N VAL A 43 3.24 10.78 -18.01
CA VAL A 43 4.44 10.13 -17.50
C VAL A 43 4.15 9.48 -16.16
N SER A 44 4.32 8.15 -16.09
CA SER A 44 4.23 7.40 -14.85
C SER A 44 5.61 7.21 -14.22
N LEU A 45 5.78 7.72 -13.01
CA LEU A 45 6.98 7.56 -12.19
C LEU A 45 6.74 6.46 -11.16
N GLY A 46 7.42 5.33 -11.35
CA GLY A 46 7.33 4.18 -10.46
C GLY A 46 8.05 4.40 -9.13
N ASP A 47 7.64 3.62 -8.13
CA ASP A 47 8.27 3.58 -6.81
C ASP A 47 9.78 3.30 -6.90
N GLY A 48 10.57 3.98 -6.08
CA GLY A 48 12.04 3.91 -6.09
C GLY A 48 12.73 4.63 -7.25
N THR A 49 12.00 5.39 -8.07
CA THR A 49 12.62 6.31 -9.05
C THR A 49 12.92 7.68 -8.41
N PRO A 50 14.02 8.37 -8.79
CA PRO A 50 14.34 9.68 -8.22
C PRO A 50 13.27 10.75 -8.45
N GLY A 51 12.45 10.60 -9.50
CA GLY A 51 11.30 11.46 -9.75
C GLY A 51 10.16 11.20 -8.77
N ALA A 52 9.79 9.93 -8.57
CA ALA A 52 8.75 9.55 -7.64
C ALA A 52 9.13 9.90 -6.19
N GLU A 53 10.37 9.67 -5.76
CA GLU A 53 10.81 9.97 -4.39
C GLU A 53 10.65 11.45 -4.01
N ARG A 54 10.87 12.34 -4.98
CA ARG A 54 10.70 13.80 -4.78
C ARG A 54 9.23 14.21 -4.77
N LEU A 55 8.40 13.59 -5.60
CA LEU A 55 7.02 14.02 -5.81
C LEU A 55 6.01 13.36 -4.87
N LEU A 56 6.26 12.11 -4.45
CA LEU A 56 5.37 11.36 -3.56
C LEU A 56 5.03 12.10 -2.25
N PRO A 57 5.99 12.74 -1.53
CA PRO A 57 5.66 13.48 -0.31
C PRO A 57 4.69 14.64 -0.54
N VAL A 58 4.85 15.37 -1.65
CA VAL A 58 3.99 16.50 -2.01
C VAL A 58 2.62 16.02 -2.46
N ALA A 59 2.57 14.96 -3.28
CA ALA A 59 1.32 14.34 -3.71
C ALA A 59 0.50 13.82 -2.52
N ARG A 60 1.14 13.19 -1.52
CA ARG A 60 0.47 12.75 -0.28
C ARG A 60 -0.15 13.93 0.48
N GLN A 61 0.57 15.04 0.60
CA GLN A 61 0.05 16.25 1.25
C GLN A 61 -1.19 16.79 0.51
N ALA A 62 -1.09 16.96 -0.81
CA ALA A 62 -2.21 17.43 -1.63
C ALA A 62 -3.45 16.53 -1.52
N LEU A 63 -3.27 15.21 -1.60
CA LEU A 63 -4.36 14.24 -1.46
C LEU A 63 -4.97 14.25 -0.04
N SER A 64 -4.14 14.42 0.99
CA SER A 64 -4.64 14.52 2.36
C SER A 64 -5.45 15.79 2.61
N ALA A 65 -5.03 16.91 2.01
CA ALA A 65 -5.76 18.18 2.05
C ALA A 65 -7.09 18.07 1.32
N ALA A 66 -7.13 17.42 0.15
CA ALA A 66 -8.34 17.26 -0.64
C ALA A 66 -9.36 16.25 -0.07
N ARG A 67 -8.94 15.36 0.85
CA ARG A 67 -9.83 14.38 1.51
C ARG A 67 -10.54 14.97 2.73
N ARG A 68 -10.09 16.12 3.25
CA ARG A 68 -10.79 16.86 4.30
C ARG A 68 -11.89 17.72 3.72
#